data_AF-A0AAP8QDQ0-F1
#
_entry.id   AF-A0AAP8QDQ0-F1
#
_cell.length_a   1.000
_cell.length_b   1.000
_cell.length_c   1.000
_cell.angle_alpha   90.00
_cell.angle_beta   90.00
_cell.angle_gamma   90.00
#
_symmetry.space_group_name_H-M   'P 1'
#
loop_
_entity.id
_entity.type
_entity.pdbx_description
1 polymer ?
#
loop_
_entity_poly.entity_id
_entity_poly.type
_entity_poly.pdbx_seq_one_letter_code
_entity_poly.pdbx_strand_id
1 'polypeptide(L)'
;MKKILGPALLFIIMLLLLSSLGYSLQESLYRKVVVIEDKNEVLKKVSDSLPVEAIINHEKWGVVNITDEVLLYSIISYIDLIKKENDPLVVSGDKRMTMFSGKIRYLNGVEHSFQLENAFTFDELTYGQQHDTPILSAFRTHLLRLFYSSNQFADFTQKAKDVFVKKTVADSGERIHEKVFLIEKLRQAYEIKDTSEIQQLTFQKQQPLGIITVYKNGKQKSNDRNDILNFIVYEKYFIVQYLGDDNGNSIYMTGRLAELL
;
A
#
# COMPACT_ATOMS: atom_id res chain seq x y z
N MET A 1 10.10 -53.71 50.16
CA MET A 1 9.08 -53.00 49.36
C MET A 1 9.07 -51.46 49.51
N LYS A 2 9.92 -50.83 50.35
CA LYS A 2 9.95 -49.34 50.49
C LYS A 2 10.77 -48.58 49.42
N LYS A 3 11.60 -49.27 48.62
CA LYS A 3 12.51 -48.62 47.63
C LYS A 3 11.87 -48.22 46.29
N ILE A 4 10.63 -48.65 46.02
CA ILE A 4 9.92 -48.38 44.75
C ILE A 4 8.79 -47.35 44.93
N LEU A 5 8.38 -47.08 46.19
CA LEU A 5 7.25 -46.19 46.49
C LEU A 5 7.56 -44.70 46.18
N GLY A 6 8.79 -44.26 46.46
CA GLY A 6 9.25 -42.90 46.16
C GLY A 6 9.24 -42.55 44.67
N PRO A 7 9.90 -43.34 43.79
CA PRO A 7 9.88 -43.07 42.35
C PRO A 7 8.50 -43.22 41.73
N ALA A 8 7.65 -44.13 42.23
CA ALA A 8 6.26 -44.25 41.77
C ALA A 8 5.42 -43.00 42.11
N LEU A 9 5.59 -42.43 43.30
CA LEU A 9 4.91 -41.19 43.70
C LEU A 9 5.33 -40.00 42.82
N LEU A 10 6.64 -39.87 42.55
CA LEU A 10 7.18 -38.84 41.66
C LEU A 10 6.61 -38.95 40.24
N PHE A 11 6.48 -40.17 39.72
CA PHE A 11 5.89 -40.40 38.41
C PHE A 11 4.42 -39.96 38.33
N ILE A 12 3.63 -40.24 39.37
CA ILE A 12 2.23 -39.82 39.45
C ILE A 12 2.10 -38.29 39.51
N ILE A 13 2.95 -37.63 40.31
CA ILE A 13 2.97 -36.16 40.40
C ILE A 13 3.34 -35.53 39.06
N MET A 14 4.30 -36.11 38.35
CA MET A 14 4.71 -35.63 37.02
C MET A 14 3.59 -35.78 35.98
N LEU A 15 2.84 -36.90 36.03
CA LEU A 15 1.67 -37.14 35.19
C LEU A 15 0.55 -36.13 35.43
N LEU A 16 0.29 -35.78 36.70
CA LEU A 16 -0.68 -34.75 37.06
C LEU A 16 -0.27 -33.36 36.58
N LEU A 17 1.02 -33.01 36.70
CA LEU A 17 1.56 -31.74 36.19
C LEU A 17 1.45 -31.64 34.67
N LEU A 18 1.82 -32.70 33.94
CA LEU A 18 1.68 -32.75 32.49
C LEU A 18 0.22 -32.66 32.04
N SER A 19 -0.71 -33.30 32.76
CA SER A 19 -2.14 -33.25 32.45
C SER A 19 -2.71 -31.84 32.68
N SER A 20 -2.31 -31.17 33.76
CA SER A 20 -2.70 -29.78 34.05
C SER A 20 -2.15 -28.80 33.02
N LEU A 21 -0.88 -28.95 32.63
CA LEU A 21 -0.25 -28.18 31.56
C LEU A 21 -0.95 -28.41 30.21
N GLY A 22 -1.29 -29.67 29.89
CA GLY A 22 -2.03 -30.02 28.68
C GLY A 22 -3.42 -29.38 28.64
N TYR A 23 -4.14 -29.37 29.77
CA TYR A 23 -5.46 -28.74 29.88
C TYR A 23 -5.39 -27.22 29.72
N SER A 24 -4.41 -26.58 30.38
CA SER A 24 -4.18 -25.12 30.27
C SER A 24 -3.77 -24.71 28.85
N LEU A 25 -2.91 -25.51 28.19
CA LEU A 25 -2.54 -25.30 26.78
C LEU A 25 -3.74 -25.49 25.84
N GLN A 26 -4.61 -26.46 26.13
CA GLN A 26 -5.81 -26.70 25.35
C GLN A 26 -6.82 -25.53 25.49
N GLU A 27 -7.01 -24.99 26.70
CA GLU A 27 -7.85 -23.81 26.91
C GLU A 27 -7.29 -22.56 26.20
N SER A 28 -5.97 -22.36 26.19
CA SER A 28 -5.39 -21.16 25.56
C SER A 28 -5.36 -21.22 24.03
N LEU A 29 -5.22 -22.42 23.44
CA LEU A 29 -5.09 -22.59 21.99
C LEU A 29 -6.41 -22.82 21.25
N TYR A 30 -7.39 -23.50 21.86
CA TYR A 30 -8.58 -23.97 21.13
C TYR A 30 -9.88 -23.19 21.39
N ARG A 31 -9.89 -22.25 22.36
CA ARG A 31 -11.13 -21.53 22.76
C ARG A 31 -11.45 -20.26 21.97
N LYS A 32 -10.91 -20.09 20.75
CA LYS A 32 -11.30 -18.99 19.85
C LYS A 32 -12.16 -19.42 18.67
N VAL A 33 -12.86 -20.56 18.78
CA VAL A 33 -13.92 -20.92 17.83
C VAL A 33 -15.26 -20.68 18.52
N VAL A 34 -15.82 -19.49 18.30
CA VAL A 34 -17.20 -19.17 18.71
C VAL A 34 -18.11 -19.61 17.59
N VAL A 35 -18.90 -20.66 17.82
CA VAL A 35 -19.97 -21.07 16.90
C VAL A 35 -21.16 -20.17 17.18
N ILE A 36 -21.55 -19.36 16.21
CA ILE A 36 -22.74 -18.50 16.29
C ILE A 36 -23.88 -19.27 15.65
N GLU A 37 -24.85 -19.69 16.45
CA GLU A 37 -26.01 -20.47 15.99
C GLU A 37 -27.11 -19.60 15.37
N ASP A 38 -27.13 -18.30 15.69
CA ASP A 38 -28.13 -17.36 15.15
C ASP A 38 -27.72 -16.87 13.75
N LYS A 39 -28.49 -17.27 12.75
CA LYS A 39 -28.34 -16.84 11.35
C LYS A 39 -28.35 -15.30 11.21
N ASN A 40 -29.13 -14.58 12.02
CA ASN A 40 -29.19 -13.12 11.98
C ASN A 40 -27.95 -12.49 12.60
N GLU A 41 -27.40 -13.09 13.66
CA GLU A 41 -26.13 -12.65 14.25
C GLU A 41 -24.95 -12.95 13.32
N VAL A 42 -24.96 -14.10 12.64
CA VAL A 42 -23.99 -14.42 11.58
C VAL A 42 -24.07 -13.42 10.44
N LEU A 43 -25.27 -13.14 9.91
CA LEU A 43 -25.44 -12.18 8.82
C LEU A 43 -25.02 -10.77 9.23
N LYS A 44 -25.29 -10.37 10.48
CA LYS A 44 -24.85 -9.09 11.03
C LYS A 44 -23.32 -9.04 11.12
N LYS A 45 -22.66 -10.02 11.74
CA LYS A 45 -21.20 -10.05 11.82
C LYS A 45 -20.50 -10.18 10.46
N VAL A 46 -21.08 -10.94 9.53
CA VAL A 46 -20.58 -11.03 8.15
C VAL A 46 -20.74 -9.68 7.45
N SER A 47 -21.90 -9.03 7.59
CA SER A 47 -22.15 -7.69 7.05
C SER A 47 -21.30 -6.60 7.69
N ASP A 48 -20.89 -6.78 8.95
CA ASP A 48 -19.94 -5.93 9.68
C ASP A 48 -18.49 -6.16 9.22
N SER A 49 -18.20 -7.23 8.47
CA SER A 49 -16.83 -7.62 8.07
C SER A 49 -16.56 -7.51 6.58
N LEU A 50 -17.58 -7.31 5.73
CA LEU A 50 -17.42 -7.26 4.28
C LEU A 50 -17.27 -5.80 3.78
N PRO A 51 -16.05 -5.37 3.42
CA PRO A 51 -15.84 -4.06 2.79
C PRO A 51 -16.48 -4.04 1.39
N VAL A 52 -17.17 -2.96 1.05
CA VAL A 52 -17.78 -2.75 -0.27
C VAL A 52 -17.14 -1.61 -1.05
N GLU A 53 -16.49 -0.68 -0.36
CA GLU A 53 -15.85 0.47 -0.97
C GLU A 53 -14.74 1.00 -0.06
N ALA A 54 -13.64 1.45 -0.65
CA ALA A 54 -12.60 2.19 0.05
C ALA A 54 -12.23 3.45 -0.75
N ILE A 55 -12.37 4.61 -0.11
CA ILE A 55 -11.92 5.89 -0.64
C ILE A 55 -10.59 6.22 0.03
N ILE A 56 -9.53 6.29 -0.75
CA ILE A 56 -8.17 6.52 -0.24
C ILE A 56 -7.65 7.81 -0.84
N ASN A 57 -7.19 8.70 0.02
CA ASN A 57 -6.55 9.95 -0.31
C ASN A 57 -5.05 9.87 0.00
N HIS A 58 -4.24 10.28 -0.96
CA HIS A 58 -2.81 10.50 -0.79
C HIS A 58 -2.53 11.99 -1.00
N GLU A 59 -1.73 12.60 -0.12
CA GLU A 59 -1.41 14.04 -0.13
C GLU A 59 -1.01 14.57 -1.53
N LYS A 60 -0.10 13.87 -2.22
CA LYS A 60 0.37 14.25 -3.57
C LYS A 60 -0.45 13.67 -4.73
N TRP A 61 -1.03 12.47 -4.60
CA TRP A 61 -1.71 11.84 -5.74
C TRP A 61 -3.20 12.18 -5.83
N GLY A 62 -3.82 12.65 -4.74
CA GLY A 62 -5.25 12.91 -4.68
C GLY A 62 -6.01 11.68 -4.22
N VAL A 63 -7.16 11.38 -4.84
CA VAL A 63 -8.10 10.37 -4.34
C VAL A 63 -8.26 9.23 -5.34
N VAL A 64 -8.32 8.00 -4.81
CA VAL A 64 -8.76 6.80 -5.53
C VAL A 64 -10.00 6.23 -4.83
N ASN A 65 -10.95 5.75 -5.64
CA ASN A 65 -12.08 4.96 -5.15
C ASN A 65 -11.90 3.51 -5.58
N ILE A 66 -12.06 2.58 -4.64
CA ILE A 66 -11.81 1.16 -4.82
C ILE A 66 -13.08 0.42 -4.49
N THR A 67 -13.58 -0.32 -5.49
CA THR A 67 -14.74 -1.22 -5.35
C THR A 67 -14.39 -2.65 -5.74
N ASP A 68 -13.14 -2.91 -6.14
CA ASP A 68 -12.65 -4.24 -6.49
C ASP A 68 -12.48 -5.09 -5.23
N GLU A 69 -13.15 -6.25 -5.18
CA GLU A 69 -13.19 -7.11 -4.00
C GLU A 69 -11.80 -7.62 -3.58
N VAL A 70 -10.91 -7.89 -4.53
CA VAL A 70 -9.56 -8.41 -4.26
C VAL A 70 -8.71 -7.33 -3.60
N LEU A 71 -8.75 -6.11 -4.14
CA LEU A 71 -8.05 -4.95 -3.56
C LEU A 71 -8.62 -4.55 -2.20
N LEU A 72 -9.94 -4.60 -2.02
CA LEU A 72 -10.57 -4.34 -0.73
C LEU A 72 -10.11 -5.37 0.32
N TYR A 73 -10.12 -6.65 -0.03
CA TYR A 73 -9.65 -7.71 0.85
C TYR A 73 -8.17 -7.56 1.21
N SER A 74 -7.31 -7.15 0.25
CA SER A 74 -5.90 -6.93 0.55
C SER A 74 -5.68 -5.77 1.51
N ILE A 75 -6.44 -4.68 1.37
CA ILE A 75 -6.40 -3.54 2.31
C ILE A 75 -6.79 -4.00 3.72
N ILE A 76 -7.92 -4.70 3.86
CA ILE A 76 -8.37 -5.22 5.16
C ILE A 76 -7.34 -6.17 5.76
N SER A 77 -6.74 -7.05 4.96
CA SER A 77 -5.71 -7.98 5.43
C SER A 77 -4.51 -7.27 6.05
N TYR A 78 -4.05 -6.16 5.45
CA TYR A 78 -2.99 -5.33 6.06
C TYR A 78 -3.44 -4.71 7.37
N ILE A 79 -4.66 -4.17 7.43
CA ILE A 79 -5.21 -3.54 8.64
C ILE A 79 -5.27 -4.57 9.78
N ASP A 80 -5.79 -5.76 9.53
CA ASP A 80 -5.90 -6.82 10.52
C ASP A 80 -4.53 -7.31 10.99
N LEU A 81 -3.56 -7.41 10.08
CA LEU A 81 -2.19 -7.78 10.42
C LEU A 81 -1.52 -6.73 11.31
N ILE A 82 -1.68 -5.44 11.00
CA ILE A 82 -1.16 -4.33 11.82
C ILE A 82 -1.78 -4.38 13.22
N LYS A 83 -3.11 -4.55 13.32
CA LYS A 83 -3.83 -4.66 14.60
C LYS A 83 -3.39 -5.87 15.43
N LYS A 84 -3.00 -6.96 14.78
CA LYS A 84 -2.53 -8.19 15.44
C LYS A 84 -1.10 -8.07 15.97
N GLU A 85 -0.23 -7.39 15.23
CA GLU A 85 1.21 -7.31 15.55
C GLU A 85 1.57 -6.14 16.49
N ASN A 86 0.65 -5.19 16.69
CA ASN A 86 0.91 -3.99 17.49
C ASN A 86 -0.17 -3.80 18.54
N ASP A 87 0.24 -3.48 19.77
CA ASP A 87 -0.70 -3.07 20.80
C ASP A 87 -1.30 -1.70 20.49
N PRO A 88 -2.63 -1.52 20.64
CA PRO A 88 -3.27 -0.25 20.38
C PRO A 88 -2.93 0.76 21.47
N LEU A 89 -2.62 1.99 21.05
CA LEU A 89 -2.54 3.14 21.93
C LEU A 89 -3.68 4.10 21.57
N VAL A 90 -4.40 4.57 22.59
CA VAL A 90 -5.36 5.67 22.42
C VAL A 90 -4.55 6.95 22.37
N VAL A 91 -4.58 7.64 21.22
CA VAL A 91 -3.81 8.88 21.03
C VAL A 91 -4.77 10.05 21.03
N SER A 92 -4.62 10.90 22.03
CA SER A 92 -5.34 12.17 22.12
C SER A 92 -4.72 13.15 21.12
N GLY A 93 -5.42 13.37 20.01
CA GLY A 93 -5.32 14.55 19.16
C GLY A 93 -3.93 15.13 18.95
N ASP A 94 -3.20 14.63 17.96
CA ASP A 94 -2.23 15.47 17.28
C ASP A 94 -2.36 15.27 15.77
N LYS A 95 -2.57 16.37 15.04
CA LYS A 95 -2.65 16.38 13.56
C LYS A 95 -1.25 16.13 13.00
N ARG A 96 -0.79 14.88 13.05
CA ARG A 96 0.41 14.46 12.35
C ARG A 96 0.19 14.65 10.84
N MET A 97 1.22 15.02 10.10
CA MET A 97 1.13 15.10 8.64
C MET A 97 0.85 13.70 8.11
N THR A 98 -0.36 13.45 7.60
CA THR A 98 -0.72 12.11 7.12
C THR A 98 -0.48 12.02 5.62
N MET A 99 0.44 11.15 5.19
CA MET A 99 0.65 10.86 3.78
C MET A 99 -0.60 10.24 3.15
N PHE A 100 -1.21 9.27 3.85
CA PHE A 100 -2.46 8.63 3.46
C PHE A 100 -3.57 8.86 4.49
N SER A 101 -4.78 9.07 3.98
CA SER A 101 -6.02 9.02 4.75
C SER A 101 -7.09 8.30 3.94
N GLY A 102 -8.08 7.72 4.60
CA GLY A 102 -9.14 7.06 3.86
C GLY A 102 -10.34 6.68 4.71
N LYS A 103 -11.36 6.20 4.01
CA LYS A 103 -12.59 5.65 4.58
C LYS A 103 -12.90 4.31 3.93
N ILE A 104 -13.33 3.36 4.74
CA ILE A 104 -13.77 2.04 4.29
C ILE A 104 -15.23 1.89 4.69
N ARG A 105 -16.08 1.67 3.68
CA ARG A 105 -17.50 1.42 3.85
C ARG A 105 -17.77 -0.07 3.76
N TYR A 106 -18.54 -0.57 4.70
CA TYR A 106 -18.92 -1.99 4.81
C TYR A 106 -20.35 -2.21 4.32
N LEU A 107 -20.70 -3.46 4.05
CA LEU A 107 -22.01 -3.84 3.50
C LEU A 107 -23.18 -3.40 4.40
N ASN A 108 -22.97 -3.36 5.72
CA ASN A 108 -23.94 -2.88 6.71
C ASN A 108 -24.12 -1.34 6.71
N GLY A 109 -23.35 -0.60 5.91
CA GLY A 109 -23.34 0.86 5.87
C GLY A 109 -22.44 1.53 6.92
N VAL A 110 -21.76 0.76 7.77
CA VAL A 110 -20.76 1.32 8.71
C VAL A 110 -19.55 1.79 7.92
N GLU A 111 -19.03 2.96 8.32
CA GLU A 111 -17.80 3.53 7.78
C GLU A 111 -16.75 3.61 8.87
N HIS A 112 -15.56 3.14 8.54
CA HIS A 112 -14.37 3.29 9.38
C HIS A 112 -13.36 4.19 8.68
N SER A 113 -12.68 5.03 9.45
CA SER A 113 -11.67 5.95 8.92
C SER A 113 -10.28 5.49 9.29
N PHE A 114 -9.31 5.75 8.42
CA PHE A 114 -7.92 5.45 8.72
C PHE A 114 -6.97 6.55 8.26
N GLN A 115 -5.81 6.58 8.89
CA GLN A 115 -4.68 7.44 8.55
C GLN A 115 -3.40 6.62 8.63
N LEU A 116 -2.49 6.84 7.69
CA LEU A 116 -1.23 6.11 7.61
C LEU A 116 -0.08 7.03 7.21
N GLU A 117 0.95 7.05 8.06
CA GLU A 117 2.26 7.62 7.77
C GLU A 117 3.33 6.77 8.50
N ASN A 118 3.93 7.28 9.58
CA ASN A 118 4.86 6.52 10.42
C ASN A 118 4.15 5.67 11.49
N ALA A 119 2.87 5.96 11.73
CA ALA A 119 1.97 5.17 12.54
C ALA A 119 0.67 4.95 11.76
N PHE A 120 -0.06 3.91 12.10
CA PHE A 120 -1.37 3.62 11.54
C PHE A 120 -2.46 3.96 12.56
N THR A 121 -3.41 4.80 12.19
CA THR A 121 -4.58 5.10 13.02
C THR A 121 -5.82 4.56 12.33
N PHE A 122 -6.62 3.80 13.06
CA PHE A 122 -7.91 3.27 12.62
C PHE A 122 -8.96 3.69 13.63
N ASP A 123 -9.88 4.55 13.19
CA ASP A 123 -10.77 5.34 14.03
C ASP A 123 -10.02 6.08 15.14
N GLU A 124 -10.15 5.66 16.39
CA GLU A 124 -9.52 6.30 17.56
C GLU A 124 -8.26 5.57 18.05
N LEU A 125 -7.93 4.42 17.46
CA LEU A 125 -6.82 3.57 17.90
C LEU A 125 -5.61 3.75 16.98
N THR A 126 -4.45 4.02 17.57
CA THR A 126 -3.18 4.14 16.84
C THR A 126 -2.25 2.96 17.15
N TYR A 127 -1.59 2.48 16.11
CA TYR A 127 -0.68 1.34 16.10
C TYR A 127 0.70 1.79 15.57
N GLY A 128 1.79 1.32 16.19
CA GLY A 128 3.16 1.49 15.68
C GLY A 128 3.89 2.79 16.06
N GLN A 129 3.72 3.30 17.29
CA GLN A 129 4.22 4.63 17.67
C GLN A 129 5.74 4.81 17.82
N GLN A 130 6.56 3.76 17.83
CA GLN A 130 8.00 3.94 18.11
C GLN A 130 8.84 4.07 16.84
N HIS A 131 8.75 3.16 15.88
CA HIS A 131 9.51 3.23 14.61
C HIS A 131 8.65 2.70 13.45
N ASP A 132 8.98 3.11 12.23
CA ASP A 132 8.42 2.52 11.02
C ASP A 132 8.68 1.00 11.03
N THR A 133 7.60 0.22 11.08
CA THR A 133 7.69 -1.24 11.08
C THR A 133 7.61 -1.75 9.64
N PRO A 134 8.23 -2.90 9.33
CA PRO A 134 8.14 -3.48 7.99
C PRO A 134 6.71 -3.62 7.47
N ILE A 135 5.74 -3.91 8.36
CA ILE A 135 4.33 -4.03 8.00
C ILE A 135 3.69 -2.68 7.61
N LEU A 136 4.04 -1.58 8.29
CA LEU A 136 3.55 -0.24 7.95
C LEU A 136 4.16 0.24 6.62
N SER A 137 5.45 0.00 6.41
CA SER A 137 6.12 0.30 5.14
C SER A 137 5.52 -0.52 3.97
N ALA A 138 5.27 -1.81 4.18
CA ALA A 138 4.60 -2.67 3.20
C ALA A 138 3.18 -2.17 2.89
N PHE A 139 2.42 -1.74 3.91
CA PHE A 139 1.07 -1.21 3.70
C PHE A 139 1.10 0.13 2.95
N ARG A 140 2.01 1.05 3.29
CA ARG A 140 2.20 2.29 2.52
C ARG A 140 2.53 2.03 1.07
N THR A 141 3.43 1.07 0.82
CA THR A 141 3.78 0.66 -0.55
C THR A 141 2.58 0.08 -1.29
N HIS A 142 1.81 -0.76 -0.61
CA HIS A 142 0.58 -1.34 -1.17
C HIS A 142 -0.42 -0.24 -1.54
N LEU A 143 -0.67 0.71 -0.64
CA LEU A 143 -1.57 1.84 -0.91
C LEU A 143 -1.06 2.75 -2.02
N LEU A 144 0.24 3.06 -2.05
CA LEU A 144 0.84 3.89 -3.10
C LEU A 144 0.64 3.28 -4.49
N ARG A 145 0.80 1.96 -4.60
CA ARG A 145 0.62 1.24 -5.87
C ARG A 145 -0.79 1.39 -6.45
N LEU A 146 -1.80 1.63 -5.62
CA LEU A 146 -3.19 1.86 -6.07
C LEU A 146 -3.32 3.15 -6.89
N PHE A 147 -2.38 4.09 -6.75
CA PHE A 147 -2.31 5.32 -7.52
C PHE A 147 -1.52 5.17 -8.83
N TYR A 148 -0.86 4.03 -9.08
CA TYR A 148 -0.06 3.82 -10.29
C TYR A 148 -0.94 3.37 -11.46
N SER A 149 -1.59 4.35 -12.10
CA SER A 149 -2.41 4.15 -13.28
C SER A 149 -2.24 5.30 -14.28
N SER A 150 -2.55 5.03 -15.55
CA SER A 150 -2.53 6.02 -16.63
C SER A 150 -3.27 7.30 -16.29
N ASN A 151 -4.49 7.18 -15.77
CA ASN A 151 -5.30 8.33 -15.37
C ASN A 151 -4.68 9.13 -14.23
N GLN A 152 -4.12 8.46 -13.22
CA GLN A 152 -3.48 9.15 -12.10
C GLN A 152 -2.16 9.83 -12.51
N PHE A 153 -1.37 9.23 -13.41
CA PHE A 153 -0.20 9.89 -13.98
C PHE A 153 -0.58 11.13 -14.80
N ALA A 154 -1.66 11.04 -15.58
CA ALA A 154 -2.19 12.15 -16.34
C ALA A 154 -2.68 13.28 -15.43
N ASP A 155 -3.42 12.95 -14.36
CA ASP A 155 -3.95 13.93 -13.41
C ASP A 155 -2.84 14.57 -12.55
N PHE A 156 -1.81 13.80 -12.18
CA PHE A 156 -0.60 14.33 -11.54
C PHE A 156 0.09 15.35 -12.46
N THR A 157 0.24 15.01 -13.74
CA THR A 157 0.85 15.87 -14.77
C THR A 157 0.02 17.12 -15.04
N GLN A 158 -1.30 17.00 -15.09
CA GLN A 158 -2.22 18.12 -15.29
C GLN A 158 -2.13 19.15 -14.17
N LYS A 159 -2.07 18.68 -12.91
CA LYS A 159 -1.98 19.54 -11.72
C LYS A 159 -0.57 20.09 -11.48
N ALA A 160 0.44 19.55 -12.15
CA ALA A 160 1.81 19.98 -11.93
C ALA A 160 2.03 21.42 -12.40
N LYS A 161 2.94 22.14 -11.73
CA LYS A 161 3.34 23.49 -12.14
C LYS A 161 4.26 23.44 -13.34
N ASP A 162 5.28 22.58 -13.31
CA ASP A 162 6.29 22.50 -14.37
C ASP A 162 6.43 21.09 -14.94
N VAL A 163 6.67 21.03 -16.25
CA VAL A 163 7.04 19.81 -16.97
C VAL A 163 8.24 20.16 -17.84
N PHE A 164 9.28 19.33 -17.79
CA PHE A 164 10.50 19.49 -18.55
C PHE A 164 10.79 18.26 -19.39
N VAL A 165 11.32 18.45 -20.58
CA VAL A 165 11.75 17.38 -21.48
C VAL A 165 13.24 17.48 -21.71
N LYS A 166 13.94 16.36 -21.57
CA LYS A 166 15.37 16.23 -21.81
C LYS A 166 15.60 15.12 -22.82
N LYS A 167 16.26 15.41 -23.93
CA LYS A 167 16.61 14.38 -24.93
C LYS A 167 17.84 13.57 -24.51
N THR A 168 18.71 14.16 -23.71
CA THR A 168 19.92 13.51 -23.19
C THR A 168 20.17 13.90 -21.75
N VAL A 169 21.00 13.13 -21.04
CA VAL A 169 21.37 13.42 -19.63
C VAL A 169 22.11 14.76 -19.49
N ALA A 170 22.78 15.22 -20.56
CA ALA A 170 23.51 16.49 -20.59
C ALA A 170 22.62 17.71 -20.88
N ASP A 171 21.37 17.49 -21.28
CA ASP A 171 20.44 18.57 -21.61
C ASP A 171 19.86 19.23 -20.35
N SER A 172 19.85 20.55 -20.34
CA SER A 172 19.22 21.36 -19.28
C SER A 172 17.69 21.15 -19.22
N GLY A 173 17.12 20.71 -20.34
CA GLY A 173 15.73 20.37 -20.53
C GLY A 173 14.87 21.57 -20.88
N GLU A 174 13.98 21.40 -21.84
CA GLU A 174 13.02 22.42 -22.28
C GLU A 174 11.73 22.32 -21.48
N ARG A 175 11.20 23.46 -21.05
CA ARG A 175 9.93 23.50 -20.32
C ARG A 175 8.77 23.41 -21.30
N ILE A 176 7.87 22.45 -21.06
CA ILE A 176 6.62 22.35 -21.81
C ILE A 176 5.53 23.15 -21.08
N HIS A 177 4.97 24.13 -21.79
CA HIS A 177 3.86 24.95 -21.32
C HIS A 177 2.50 24.28 -21.61
N GLU A 178 2.34 23.72 -22.81
CA GLU A 178 1.11 23.06 -23.22
C GLU A 178 1.19 21.54 -22.97
N LYS A 179 0.48 21.08 -21.94
CA LYS A 179 0.56 19.69 -21.46
C LYS A 179 -0.51 18.79 -22.06
N VAL A 180 -1.43 19.33 -22.86
CA VAL A 180 -2.64 18.65 -23.34
C VAL A 180 -2.28 17.35 -24.04
N PHE A 181 -1.36 17.41 -25.01
CA PHE A 181 -0.93 16.22 -25.76
C PHE A 181 -0.30 15.14 -24.87
N LEU A 182 0.56 15.52 -23.92
CA LEU A 182 1.16 14.57 -22.96
C LEU A 182 0.07 13.91 -22.10
N ILE A 183 -0.88 14.69 -21.57
CA ILE A 183 -1.98 14.20 -20.74
C ILE A 183 -2.84 13.21 -21.53
N GLU A 184 -3.17 13.52 -22.79
CA GLU A 184 -3.94 12.62 -23.66
C GLU A 184 -3.22 11.30 -23.90
N LYS A 185 -1.93 11.33 -24.23
CA LYS A 185 -1.13 10.11 -24.43
C LYS A 185 -1.01 9.29 -23.15
N LEU A 186 -0.85 9.94 -22.00
CA LEU A 186 -0.82 9.25 -20.70
C LEU A 186 -2.13 8.53 -20.41
N ARG A 187 -3.30 9.15 -20.70
CA ARG A 187 -4.62 8.53 -20.50
C ARG A 187 -4.87 7.32 -21.41
N GLN A 188 -4.25 7.29 -22.59
CA GLN A 188 -4.35 6.18 -23.53
C GLN A 188 -3.39 5.02 -23.23
N ALA A 189 -2.41 5.24 -22.34
CA ALA A 189 -1.43 4.23 -21.96
C ALA A 189 -2.05 3.11 -21.11
N TYR A 190 -1.49 1.90 -21.22
CA TYR A 190 -1.81 0.79 -20.33
C TYR A 190 -0.53 0.22 -19.70
N GLU A 191 -0.66 -0.26 -18.47
CA GLU A 191 0.45 -0.88 -17.75
C GLU A 191 0.81 -2.22 -18.41
N ILE A 192 2.09 -2.43 -18.67
CA ILE A 192 2.65 -3.71 -19.08
C ILE A 192 2.84 -4.53 -17.80
N LYS A 193 2.02 -5.59 -17.64
CA LYS A 193 2.04 -6.46 -16.45
C LYS A 193 2.73 -7.80 -16.68
N ASP A 194 2.95 -8.19 -17.93
CA ASP A 194 3.59 -9.47 -18.27
C ASP A 194 5.08 -9.42 -17.92
N THR A 195 5.48 -10.22 -16.93
CA THR A 195 6.87 -10.29 -16.46
C THR A 195 7.85 -10.68 -17.57
N SER A 196 7.44 -11.55 -18.49
CA SER A 196 8.28 -11.99 -19.61
C SER A 196 8.50 -10.85 -20.60
N GLU A 197 7.46 -10.06 -20.87
CA GLU A 197 7.56 -8.85 -21.69
C GLU A 197 8.49 -7.81 -21.05
N ILE A 198 8.31 -7.52 -19.75
CA ILE A 198 9.17 -6.60 -19.00
C ILE A 198 10.64 -7.06 -19.03
N GLN A 199 10.88 -8.36 -18.84
CA GLN A 199 12.23 -8.92 -18.92
C GLN A 199 12.84 -8.71 -20.30
N GLN A 200 12.09 -8.98 -21.37
CA GLN A 200 12.56 -8.74 -22.74
C GLN A 200 12.93 -7.27 -22.97
N LEU A 201 12.09 -6.33 -22.53
CA LEU A 201 12.36 -4.89 -22.62
C LEU A 201 13.64 -4.51 -21.88
N THR A 202 13.86 -5.09 -20.69
CA THR A 202 15.06 -4.86 -19.88
C THR A 202 16.33 -5.44 -20.53
N PHE A 203 16.25 -6.64 -21.10
CA PHE A 203 17.39 -7.31 -21.74
C PHE A 203 17.87 -6.62 -23.01
N GLN A 204 16.98 -5.94 -23.74
CA GLN A 204 17.33 -5.28 -25.00
C GLN A 204 18.27 -4.07 -24.83
N LYS A 205 18.55 -3.62 -23.59
CA LYS A 205 19.47 -2.49 -23.28
C LYS A 205 19.26 -1.27 -24.18
N GLN A 206 18.01 -0.99 -24.55
CA GLN A 206 17.70 0.17 -25.36
C GLN A 206 18.12 1.43 -24.61
N GLN A 207 18.72 2.39 -25.32
CA GLN A 207 18.95 3.70 -24.75
C GLN A 207 17.63 4.49 -24.76
N PRO A 208 17.28 5.17 -23.67
CA PRO A 208 16.10 6.01 -23.66
C PRO A 208 16.26 7.14 -24.68
N LEU A 209 15.18 7.48 -25.37
CA LEU A 209 15.12 8.61 -26.31
C LEU A 209 15.15 9.95 -25.56
N GLY A 210 14.69 9.96 -24.31
CA GLY A 210 14.63 11.14 -23.48
C GLY A 210 13.91 10.87 -22.16
N ILE A 211 13.86 11.91 -21.32
CA ILE A 211 13.18 11.89 -20.02
C ILE A 211 12.26 13.10 -19.94
N ILE A 212 11.00 12.85 -19.61
CA ILE A 212 10.03 13.88 -19.25
C ILE A 212 9.93 13.91 -17.73
N THR A 213 10.28 15.03 -17.11
CA THR A 213 10.20 15.22 -15.66
C THR A 213 9.07 16.19 -15.32
N VAL A 214 8.15 15.74 -14.49
CA VAL A 214 7.03 16.52 -13.97
C VAL A 214 7.33 16.93 -12.54
N TYR A 215 7.24 18.24 -12.26
CA TYR A 215 7.39 18.83 -10.94
C TYR A 215 6.05 19.38 -10.46
N LYS A 216 5.43 18.72 -9.48
CA LYS A 216 4.11 19.08 -8.97
C LYS A 216 4.06 20.52 -8.48
N ASN A 217 5.04 20.93 -7.66
CA ASN A 217 5.15 22.28 -7.10
C ASN A 217 6.16 23.18 -7.85
N GLY A 218 6.58 22.75 -9.04
CA GLY A 218 7.53 23.46 -9.90
C GLY A 218 8.99 23.16 -9.58
N LYS A 219 9.89 23.42 -10.54
CA LYS A 219 11.32 23.13 -10.41
C LYS A 219 11.97 24.14 -9.47
N GLN A 220 12.66 23.64 -8.46
CA GLN A 220 13.37 24.41 -7.44
C GLN A 220 14.82 23.93 -7.35
N LYS A 221 15.67 24.67 -6.60
CA LYS A 221 17.07 24.27 -6.39
C LYS A 221 17.20 22.94 -5.64
N SER A 222 16.26 22.67 -4.74
CA SER A 222 16.07 21.39 -4.07
C SER A 222 14.58 21.12 -4.03
N ASN A 223 14.15 20.07 -4.73
CA ASN A 223 12.75 19.65 -4.77
C ASN A 223 12.54 18.49 -3.79
N ASP A 224 11.36 18.45 -3.17
CA ASP A 224 10.89 17.24 -2.49
C ASP A 224 10.78 16.10 -3.52
N ARG A 225 11.31 14.93 -3.17
CA ARG A 225 11.20 13.71 -3.97
C ARG A 225 9.74 13.37 -4.27
N ASN A 226 8.84 13.65 -3.33
CA ASN A 226 7.39 13.42 -3.45
C ASN A 226 6.70 14.31 -4.49
N ASP A 227 7.38 15.33 -5.01
CA ASP A 227 6.84 16.23 -6.03
C ASP A 227 7.31 15.86 -7.46
N ILE A 228 8.13 14.82 -7.61
CA ILE A 228 8.79 14.50 -8.87
C ILE A 228 8.31 13.17 -9.44
N LEU A 229 7.83 13.23 -10.69
CA LEU A 229 7.48 12.08 -11.50
C LEU A 229 8.27 12.11 -12.80
N ASN A 230 9.00 11.03 -13.10
CA ASN A 230 9.77 10.88 -14.32
C ASN A 230 9.09 9.89 -15.27
N PHE A 231 9.08 10.24 -16.56
CA PHE A 231 8.78 9.34 -17.66
C PHE A 231 10.05 9.15 -18.49
N ILE A 232 10.64 7.96 -18.42
CA ILE A 232 11.78 7.57 -19.24
C ILE A 232 11.23 6.99 -20.53
N VAL A 233 11.46 7.65 -21.65
CA VAL A 233 10.75 7.40 -22.90
C VAL A 233 11.58 6.54 -23.85
N TYR A 234 10.96 5.51 -24.40
CA TYR A 234 11.46 4.69 -25.49
C TYR A 234 10.55 4.82 -26.70
N GLU A 235 10.91 4.18 -27.82
CA GLU A 235 10.17 4.31 -29.08
C GLU A 235 8.71 3.83 -28.98
N LYS A 236 8.46 2.76 -28.21
CA LYS A 236 7.14 2.08 -28.15
C LYS A 236 6.52 2.01 -26.75
N TYR A 237 7.29 2.37 -25.73
CA TYR A 237 6.90 2.27 -24.33
C TYR A 237 7.60 3.36 -23.53
N PHE A 238 7.21 3.53 -22.28
CA PHE A 238 7.91 4.40 -21.34
C PHE A 238 7.86 3.79 -19.94
N ILE A 239 8.81 4.20 -19.11
CA ILE A 239 8.89 3.80 -17.71
C ILE A 239 8.54 5.00 -16.85
N VAL A 240 7.63 4.79 -15.90
CA VAL A 240 7.25 5.78 -14.90
C VAL A 240 8.04 5.53 -13.62
N GLN A 241 8.65 6.58 -13.08
CA GLN A 241 9.35 6.54 -11.80
C GLN A 241 8.89 7.71 -10.94
N TYR A 242 8.21 7.40 -9.84
CA TYR A 242 7.86 8.37 -8.82
C TYR A 242 8.98 8.43 -7.79
N LEU A 243 9.62 9.58 -7.62
CA LEU A 243 10.80 9.67 -6.75
C LEU A 243 10.45 9.61 -5.26
N GLY A 244 9.19 9.85 -4.88
CA GLY A 244 8.70 9.66 -3.52
C GLY A 244 8.43 8.21 -3.14
N ASP A 245 8.60 7.26 -4.08
CA ASP A 245 8.56 5.83 -3.78
C ASP A 245 9.94 5.39 -3.28
N ASP A 246 10.03 5.00 -2.02
CA ASP A 246 11.30 4.55 -1.42
C ASP A 246 11.76 3.19 -1.94
N ASN A 247 10.88 2.40 -2.56
CA ASN A 247 11.23 1.11 -3.14
C ASN A 247 11.74 1.23 -4.59
N GLY A 248 11.72 2.44 -5.17
CA GLY A 248 12.23 2.68 -6.52
C GLY A 248 11.45 1.92 -7.60
N ASN A 249 10.16 1.66 -7.37
CA ASN A 249 9.33 0.93 -8.33
C ASN A 249 9.32 1.63 -9.69
N SER A 250 9.55 0.85 -10.74
CA SER A 250 9.47 1.28 -12.12
C SER A 250 8.23 0.67 -12.74
N ILE A 251 7.30 1.51 -13.18
CA ILE A 251 6.06 1.07 -13.84
C ILE A 251 6.26 1.15 -15.35
N TYR A 252 6.14 0.01 -16.03
CA TYR A 252 6.27 -0.07 -17.48
C TYR A 252 4.92 0.20 -18.12
N MET A 253 4.87 1.16 -19.03
CA MET A 253 3.65 1.60 -19.69
C MET A 253 3.82 1.53 -21.20
N THR A 254 2.79 1.09 -21.91
CA THR A 254 2.73 1.23 -23.35
C THR A 254 2.46 2.67 -23.73
N GLY A 255 2.88 3.05 -24.94
CA GLY A 255 2.52 4.34 -25.51
C GLY A 255 3.68 5.01 -26.22
N ARG A 256 3.32 5.99 -27.04
CA ARG A 256 4.26 6.73 -27.90
C ARG A 256 4.49 8.13 -27.35
N LEU A 257 5.25 8.21 -26.25
CA LEU A 257 5.72 9.50 -25.75
C LEU A 257 6.92 10.03 -26.57
N ALA A 258 7.50 9.20 -27.45
CA ALA A 258 8.60 9.60 -28.33
C ALA A 258 8.24 10.77 -29.26
N GLU A 259 6.95 10.97 -29.58
CA GLU A 259 6.46 12.09 -30.40
C GLU A 259 6.64 13.46 -29.72
N LEU A 260 6.89 13.49 -28.41
CA LEU A 260 7.18 14.69 -27.62
C LEU A 260 8.68 15.01 -27.51
N LEU A 261 9.53 14.16 -28.08
CA LEU A 261 10.98 14.29 -28.03
C LEU A 261 11.51 14.81 -29.36
#